data_AF-A0A182N3Z3-F1
#
_entry.id   AF-A0A182N3Z3-F1
#
_cell.length_a   1.000
_cell.length_b   1.000
_cell.length_c   1.000
_cell.angle_alpha   90.00
_cell.angle_beta   90.00
_cell.angle_gamma   90.00
#
_symmetry.space_group_name_H-M   'P 1'
#
loop_
_entity.id
_entity.type
_entity.pdbx_description
1 polymer ?
#
loop_
_entity_poly.entity_id
_entity_poly.type
_entity_poly.pdbx_seq_one_letter_code
_entity_poly.pdbx_strand_id
1 'polypeptide(L)'
;MSFGYLAKSNIETGNLRTIDELEKAVRNLQSFGGLEPTGTIDEPTLELMRRPRCGAPDGSDSLDFQASNEVHPGRTRFARYVIQGQKWQNAIVTWR
;
A
#
# COMPACT_ATOMS: atom_id res chain seq x y z
N MET A 1 -5.78 -6.49 8.82
CA MET A 1 -5.84 -6.02 7.42
C MET A 1 -4.61 -5.17 7.18
N SER A 2 -3.85 -5.42 6.10
CA SER A 2 -2.67 -4.64 5.70
C SER A 2 -3.06 -3.79 4.50
N PHE A 3 -2.64 -2.53 4.45
CA PHE A 3 -2.96 -1.59 3.37
C PHE A 3 -1.72 -1.20 2.53
N GLY A 4 -0.62 -1.92 2.69
CA GLY A 4 0.58 -1.74 1.88
C GLY A 4 1.50 -0.58 2.27
N TYR A 5 1.31 0.06 3.43
CA TYR A 5 2.15 1.17 3.89
C TYR A 5 3.44 0.75 4.60
N LEU A 6 3.50 -0.47 5.11
CA LEU A 6 4.66 -1.05 5.78
C LEU A 6 5.08 -2.33 5.05
N ALA A 7 6.37 -2.63 5.08
CA ALA A 7 6.87 -3.90 4.56
C ALA A 7 6.26 -5.08 5.33
N LYS A 8 6.16 -6.25 4.67
CA LYS A 8 5.80 -7.50 5.34
C LYS A 8 6.89 -7.87 6.35
N SER A 9 6.50 -8.55 7.44
CA SER A 9 7.46 -9.08 8.42
C SER A 9 8.34 -10.15 7.78
N ASN A 10 9.64 -10.14 8.11
CA ASN A 10 10.53 -11.26 7.78
C ASN A 10 10.49 -12.28 8.93
N ILE A 11 10.65 -13.57 8.65
CA ILE A 11 10.76 -14.63 9.66
C ILE A 11 11.95 -14.36 10.60
N GLU A 12 13.06 -13.84 10.08
CA GLU A 12 14.26 -13.55 10.88
C GLU A 12 14.11 -12.33 11.81
N THR A 13 13.49 -11.26 11.32
CA THR A 13 13.43 -9.96 12.04
C THR A 13 12.07 -9.71 12.71
N GLY A 14 11.04 -10.48 12.36
CA GLY A 14 9.67 -10.28 12.81
C GLY A 14 9.12 -8.90 12.40
N ASN A 15 8.52 -8.21 13.37
CA ASN A 15 7.88 -6.89 13.23
C ASN A 15 8.75 -5.73 13.78
N LEU A 16 10.08 -5.89 13.82
CA LEU A 16 10.94 -4.78 14.24
C LEU A 16 10.85 -3.65 13.19
N ARG A 17 10.41 -2.46 13.62
CA ARG A 17 10.25 -1.26 12.78
C ARG A 17 10.90 -0.06 13.44
N THR A 18 11.47 0.82 12.62
CA THR A 18 11.98 2.10 13.12
C THR A 18 10.85 3.13 13.23
N ILE A 19 11.07 4.17 14.05
CA ILE A 19 10.12 5.28 14.17
C ILE A 19 9.98 5.99 12.82
N ASP A 20 11.09 6.21 12.11
CA ASP A 20 11.11 6.84 10.79
C ASP A 20 10.28 6.05 9.76
N GLU A 21 10.32 4.71 9.80
CA GLU A 21 9.49 3.87 8.93
C GLU A 21 8.00 4.05 9.21
N LEU A 22 7.62 4.11 10.49
CA LEU A 22 6.24 4.34 10.90
C LEU A 22 5.76 5.74 10.51
N GLU A 23 6.57 6.77 10.75
CA GLU A 23 6.24 8.15 10.39
C GLU A 23 6.05 8.28 8.87
N LYS A 24 6.95 7.68 8.08
CA LYS A 24 6.82 7.63 6.63
C LYS A 24 5.56 6.90 6.18
N ALA A 25 5.21 5.79 6.82
CA ALA A 25 3.98 5.05 6.52
C ALA A 25 2.73 5.90 6.81
N VAL A 26 2.71 6.64 7.92
CA VAL A 26 1.62 7.56 8.28
C VAL A 26 1.50 8.69 7.28
N ARG A 27 2.61 9.33 6.86
CA ARG A 27 2.58 10.38 5.82
C ARG A 27 1.99 9.88 4.50
N ASN A 28 2.31 8.64 4.12
CA ASN A 28 1.77 8.04 2.90
C ASN A 28 0.26 7.77 3.02
N LEU A 29 -0.21 7.29 4.18
CA LEU A 29 -1.64 7.11 4.45
C LEU A 29 -2.39 8.44 4.39
N GLN A 30 -1.86 9.46 5.06
CA GLN A 30 -2.44 10.81 5.06
C GLN A 30 -2.55 11.37 3.65
N SER A 31 -1.46 11.31 2.88
CA SER A 31 -1.45 11.75 1.49
C SER A 31 -2.47 11.01 0.62
N PHE A 32 -2.66 9.71 0.83
CA PHE A 32 -3.67 8.94 0.12
C PHE A 32 -5.10 9.31 0.54
N GLY A 33 -5.31 9.51 1.85
CA GLY A 33 -6.59 9.92 2.43
C GLY A 33 -6.94 11.40 2.24
N GLY A 34 -6.08 12.17 1.57
CA GLY A 34 -6.28 13.61 1.35
C GLY A 34 -6.08 14.48 2.59
N LEU A 35 -5.35 13.99 3.59
CA LEU A 35 -4.94 14.73 4.78
C LEU A 35 -3.54 15.33 4.57
N GLU A 36 -3.22 16.35 5.36
CA GLU A 36 -1.86 16.90 5.43
C GLU A 36 -0.88 15.83 5.92
N PRO A 37 0.25 15.58 5.21
CA PRO A 37 1.17 14.49 5.51
C PRO A 37 2.11 14.86 6.67
N THR A 38 1.58 14.94 7.89
CA THR A 38 2.30 15.27 9.12
C THR A 38 3.21 14.13 9.59
N GLY A 39 2.83 12.87 9.36
CA GLY A 39 3.50 11.69 9.88
C GLY A 39 3.15 11.35 11.32
N THR A 40 2.31 12.16 11.96
CA THR A 40 1.78 11.93 13.30
C THR A 40 0.36 11.41 13.23
N ILE A 41 -0.01 10.55 14.17
CA ILE A 41 -1.37 10.02 14.27
C ILE A 41 -2.23 11.05 15.02
N ASP A 42 -2.80 11.99 14.28
CA ASP A 42 -3.75 12.99 14.76
C ASP A 42 -5.20 12.46 14.69
N GLU A 43 -6.16 13.20 15.27
CA GLU A 43 -7.57 12.82 15.27
C GLU A 43 -8.16 12.56 13.87
N PRO A 44 -7.92 13.39 12.84
CA PRO A 44 -8.42 13.09 11.49
C PRO A 44 -7.76 11.83 10.89
N THR A 45 -6.47 11.56 11.17
CA THR A 45 -5.83 10.31 10.76
C THR A 45 -6.44 9.11 11.48
N LEU A 46 -6.77 9.21 12.77
CA LEU A 46 -7.45 8.15 13.52
C LEU A 46 -8.85 7.88 12.96
N GLU A 47 -9.60 8.93 12.64
CA GLU A 47 -10.92 8.79 12.01
C GLU A 47 -10.80 8.08 10.66
N LEU A 48 -9.81 8.47 9.84
CA LEU A 48 -9.52 7.83 8.56
C LEU A 48 -9.20 6.34 8.74
N MET A 49 -8.35 5.98 9.69
CA MET A 49 -7.96 4.58 9.96
C MET A 49 -9.14 3.71 10.42
N ARG A 50 -10.14 4.29 11.11
CA ARG A 50 -11.30 3.55 11.65
C ARG A 50 -12.41 3.32 10.64
N ARG A 51 -12.45 4.07 9.55
CA ARG A 51 -13.51 3.94 8.53
C ARG A 51 -13.48 2.54 7.90
N PRO A 52 -14.64 1.87 7.73
CA PRO A 52 -14.70 0.58 7.06
C PRO A 52 -14.22 0.71 5.62
N ARG A 53 -13.36 -0.21 5.18
CA ARG A 53 -12.66 -0.09 3.89
C ARG A 53 -12.30 -1.44 3.30
N CYS A 54 -11.98 -1.45 2.01
CA CYS A 54 -11.47 -2.63 1.32
C CYS A 54 -10.11 -3.05 1.91
N GLY A 55 -9.85 -4.36 1.96
CA GLY A 55 -8.57 -4.92 2.39
C GLY A 55 -7.48 -4.90 1.32
N ALA A 56 -7.76 -4.33 0.14
CA ALA A 56 -6.75 -4.08 -0.87
C ALA A 56 -5.78 -2.98 -0.43
N PRO A 57 -4.49 -3.08 -0.78
CA PRO A 57 -3.49 -2.04 -0.53
C PRO A 57 -3.76 -0.78 -1.34
N ASP A 58 -3.37 0.36 -0.77
CA ASP A 58 -3.64 1.68 -1.34
C ASP A 58 -2.59 2.10 -2.39
N GLY A 59 -1.36 1.61 -2.25
CA GLY A 59 -0.26 1.91 -3.15
C GLY A 59 -0.18 0.95 -4.33
N SER A 60 0.04 1.47 -5.54
CA SER A 60 0.35 0.67 -6.73
C SER A 60 1.65 -0.12 -6.63
N ASP A 61 2.58 0.35 -5.80
CA ASP A 61 3.88 -0.29 -5.54
C ASP A 61 3.80 -1.32 -4.40
N SER A 62 2.61 -1.60 -3.88
CA SER A 62 2.46 -2.56 -2.78
C SER A 62 2.80 -3.98 -3.24
N LEU A 63 3.63 -4.65 -2.43
CA LEU A 63 3.99 -6.06 -2.61
C LEU A 63 2.91 -7.00 -2.05
N ASP A 64 1.76 -6.47 -1.65
CA ASP A 64 0.70 -7.25 -1.00
C ASP A 64 0.11 -8.29 -1.95
N PHE A 65 0.05 -7.98 -3.25
CA PHE A 65 -0.36 -8.91 -4.31
C PHE A 65 0.79 -9.68 -4.97
N GLN A 66 2.04 -9.51 -4.52
CA GLN A 66 3.19 -10.29 -5.01
C GLN A 66 3.42 -11.52 -4.14
N ALA A 67 3.81 -12.63 -4.79
CA ALA A 67 4.01 -13.92 -4.15
C ALA A 67 5.27 -13.98 -3.25
N SER A 68 6.24 -13.11 -3.49
CA SER A 68 7.50 -13.03 -2.73
C SER A 68 7.70 -11.64 -2.14
N ASN A 69 8.49 -11.55 -1.06
CA ASN A 69 8.94 -10.29 -0.46
C ASN A 69 10.17 -9.70 -1.22
N GLU A 70 10.48 -10.20 -2.41
CA GLU A 70 11.70 -9.84 -3.12
C GLU A 70 11.60 -8.45 -3.74
N VAL A 71 12.63 -7.64 -3.46
CA VAL A 71 13.05 -6.35 -4.04
C VAL A 71 11.93 -5.47 -4.60
N HIS A 72 11.67 -4.35 -3.91
CA HIS A 72 11.03 -3.16 -4.46
C HIS A 72 11.73 -2.74 -5.76
N PRO A 73 11.10 -2.84 -6.95
CA PRO A 73 11.54 -2.06 -8.08
C PRO A 73 11.04 -0.64 -7.82
N GLY A 74 11.82 0.12 -7.03
CA GLY A 74 11.40 1.41 -6.49
C GLY A 74 10.84 2.31 -7.59
N ARG A 75 9.63 2.87 -7.38
CA ARG A 75 8.92 3.82 -8.26
C ARG A 75 9.38 3.76 -9.71
N THR A 76 9.29 2.58 -10.32
CA THR A 76 9.57 2.46 -11.74
C THR A 76 8.47 3.26 -12.41
N ARG A 77 8.79 4.42 -12.99
CA ARG A 77 7.81 5.21 -13.73
C ARG A 77 7.35 4.34 -14.91
N PHE A 78 6.23 3.65 -14.75
CA PHE A 78 5.55 3.03 -15.87
C PHE A 78 5.21 4.17 -16.84
N ALA A 79 5.73 4.09 -18.07
CA ALA A 79 5.60 5.16 -19.04
C ALA A 79 4.12 5.53 -19.21
N ARG A 80 3.83 6.84 -19.33
CA ARG A 80 2.48 7.44 -19.26
C ARG A 80 1.46 6.88 -20.26
N TYR A 81 1.89 6.05 -21.20
CA TYR A 81 1.10 5.51 -22.31
C TYR A 81 1.12 3.97 -22.41
N VAL A 82 1.71 3.26 -21.44
CA VAL A 82 1.57 1.79 -21.38
C VAL A 82 0.19 1.49 -20.82
N ILE A 83 -0.63 0.75 -21.59
CA ILE A 83 -1.97 0.29 -21.20
C ILE A 83 -1.84 -0.37 -19.81
N GLN A 84 -2.48 0.25 -18.81
CA GLN A 84 -2.23 -0.04 -17.41
C GLN A 84 -2.83 -1.38 -16.97
N GLY A 85 -2.09 -2.11 -16.14
CA GLY A 85 -2.64 -3.10 -15.21
C GLY A 85 -2.79 -4.53 -15.71
N GLN A 86 -3.19 -5.40 -14.78
CA GLN A 86 -3.62 -6.76 -15.12
C GLN A 86 -4.96 -6.66 -15.87
N LYS A 87 -4.95 -7.03 -17.15
CA LYS A 87 -6.16 -7.12 -17.96
C LYS A 87 -6.62 -8.58 -18.05
N TRP A 88 -7.92 -8.77 -18.12
CA TRP A 88 -8.47 -10.05 -18.55
C TRP A 88 -8.01 -10.33 -19.99
N GLN A 89 -7.49 -11.53 -20.22
CA GLN A 89 -7.13 -11.96 -21.57
C GLN A 89 -8.36 -12.24 -22.43
N ASN A 90 -9.47 -12.60 -21.78
CA ASN A 90 -10.75 -12.89 -22.42
C ASN A 90 -11.75 -11.78 -22.10
N ALA A 91 -12.57 -11.41 -23.09
CA ALA A 91 -13.61 -10.39 -22.92
C ALA A 91 -14.81 -10.89 -22.08
N ILE A 92 -15.07 -12.21 -22.11
CA ILE A 92 -16.14 -12.82 -21.33
C ILE A 92 -15.56 -13.34 -20.01
N VAL A 93 -15.96 -12.71 -18.91
CA VAL A 93 -15.58 -13.10 -17.55
C VAL A 93 -16.75 -13.85 -16.91
N THR A 94 -16.47 -14.99 -16.27
CA THR A 94 -17.46 -15.78 -15.52
C THR A 94 -17.05 -15.87 -14.05
N TRP A 95 -18.01 -15.94 -13.14
CA TRP A 95 -17.78 -16.01 -11.69
C TRP A 95 -18.62 -17.14 -11.09
N ARG A 96 -18.22 -17.63 -9.91
CA ARG A 96 -18.93 -18.67 -9.14
C ARG A 96 -19.05 -18.26 -7.69
#